data_AF-A0A430QGT7-F1
#
_entry.id   AF-A0A430QGT7-F1
#
_cell.length_a   1.000
_cell.length_b   1.000
_cell.length_c   1.000
_cell.angle_alpha   90.00
_cell.angle_beta   90.00
_cell.angle_gamma   90.00
#
_symmetry.space_group_name_H-M   'P 1'
#
loop_
_entity.id
_entity.type
_entity.pdbx_description
1 polymer ?
#
loop_
_entity_poly.entity_id
_entity_poly.type
_entity_poly.pdbx_seq_one_letter_code
_entity_poly.pdbx_strand_id
1 'polypeptide(L)'
;MAIEISTEDARERVIRLLKELCASVVLTIDQLTLGVKRVYAELPDLQIDVPAAYTLMELFMNGAIKAGFIPRKLANEFTTK
;
A
#
# COMPACT_ATOMS: atom_id res chain seq x y z
N MET A 1 -7.45 10.42 1.96
CA MET A 1 -6.67 9.18 2.22
C MET A 1 -5.22 9.37 1.80
N ALA A 2 -4.24 8.60 2.30
CA ALA A 2 -2.80 8.88 2.11
C ALA A 2 -2.34 8.97 0.63
N ILE A 3 -3.12 8.43 -0.31
CA ILE A 3 -2.91 8.58 -1.76
C ILE A 3 -3.37 9.97 -2.25
N GLU A 4 -4.44 10.54 -1.68
CA GLU A 4 -4.91 11.91 -1.98
C GLU A 4 -3.99 12.99 -1.37
N ILE A 5 -3.41 12.72 -0.20
CA ILE A 5 -2.46 13.62 0.47
C ILE A 5 -1.05 13.23 0.03
N SER A 6 -0.71 13.51 -1.23
CA SER A 6 0.58 13.18 -1.86
C SER A 6 1.76 13.97 -1.27
N THR A 7 2.11 13.67 -0.01
CA THR A 7 3.38 14.09 0.59
C THR A 7 4.18 12.84 0.96
N GLU A 8 5.46 12.83 0.63
CA GLU A 8 6.38 11.72 0.95
C GLU A 8 6.35 11.38 2.46
N ASP A 9 6.21 12.40 3.32
CA ASP A 9 6.07 12.25 4.77
C ASP A 9 4.80 11.47 5.18
N ALA A 10 3.65 11.74 4.55
CA ALA A 10 2.43 10.99 4.82
C ALA A 10 2.58 9.51 4.46
N ARG A 11 3.19 9.22 3.31
CA ARG A 11 3.47 7.84 2.87
C ARG A 11 4.39 7.12 3.86
N GLU A 12 5.48 7.76 4.27
CA GLU A 12 6.43 7.18 5.24
C GLU A 12 5.78 6.91 6.61
N ARG A 13 4.96 7.84 7.11
CA ARG A 13 4.24 7.67 8.38
C ARG A 13 3.27 6.49 8.32
N VAL A 14 2.55 6.31 7.21
CA VAL A 14 1.63 5.17 7.03
C VAL A 14 2.40 3.86 6.95
N ILE A 15 3.51 3.81 6.19
CA ILE A 15 4.39 2.64 6.12
C ILE A 15 4.90 2.26 7.50
N ARG A 16 5.35 3.25 8.29
CA ARG A 16 5.82 3.02 9.66
C ARG A 16 4.70 2.48 10.56
N LEU A 17 3.51 3.08 10.51
CA LEU A 17 2.37 2.64 11.31
C LEU A 17 2.00 1.18 11.00
N LEU A 18 1.87 0.83 9.72
CA LEU A 18 1.51 -0.54 9.32
C LEU A 18 2.59 -1.54 9.70
N LYS A 19 3.87 -1.17 9.59
CA LYS A 19 4.98 -1.99 10.06
C LYS A 19 4.87 -2.30 11.56
N GLU A 20 4.60 -1.29 12.38
CA GLU A 20 4.45 -1.46 13.84
C GLU A 20 3.23 -2.34 14.18
N LEU A 21 2.10 -2.14 13.50
CA LEU A 21 0.88 -2.94 13.71
C LEU A 21 1.06 -4.42 13.32
N CYS A 22 1.82 -4.69 12.25
CA CYS A 22 2.19 -6.05 11.89
C CYS A 22 3.16 -6.66 12.91
N ALA A 23 4.15 -5.89 13.38
CA ALA A 23 5.11 -6.35 14.39
C ALA A 23 4.43 -6.64 15.74
N SER A 24 3.40 -5.89 16.11
CA SER A 24 2.62 -6.09 17.32
C SER A 24 1.52 -7.17 17.19
N VAL A 25 1.45 -7.87 16.05
CA VAL A 25 0.45 -8.93 15.76
C VAL A 25 -1.00 -8.42 15.82
N VAL A 26 -1.20 -7.11 15.76
CA VAL A 26 -2.54 -6.48 15.72
C VAL A 26 -3.15 -6.62 14.32
N LEU A 27 -2.29 -6.65 13.30
CA LEU A 27 -2.69 -6.78 11.90
C LEU A 27 -2.04 -8.02 11.29
N THR A 28 -2.86 -9.02 10.96
CA THR A 28 -2.38 -10.28 10.37
C THR A 28 -2.00 -10.10 8.90
N ILE A 29 -1.17 -11.01 8.37
CA ILE A 29 -0.78 -11.00 6.94
C ILE A 29 -2.02 -11.14 6.03
N ASP A 30 -3.01 -11.93 6.44
CA ASP A 30 -4.24 -12.11 5.66
C ASP A 30 -5.07 -10.82 5.63
N GLN A 31 -5.17 -10.12 6.76
CA GLN A 31 -5.84 -8.81 6.84
C GLN A 31 -5.13 -7.76 6.00
N LEU A 32 -3.79 -7.75 6.05
CA LEU A 32 -2.98 -6.85 5.23
C LEU A 32 -3.19 -7.11 3.74
N THR A 33 -3.14 -8.39 3.35
CA THR A 33 -3.30 -8.85 1.97
C THR A 33 -4.68 -8.47 1.42
N LEU A 34 -5.72 -8.67 2.22
CA LEU A 34 -7.07 -8.26 1.85
C LEU A 34 -7.20 -6.74 1.74
N GLY A 35 -6.59 -5.99 2.64
CA GLY A 35 -6.55 -4.52 2.59
C GLY A 35 -5.90 -4.01 1.30
N VAL A 36 -4.74 -4.56 0.93
CA VAL A 36 -4.05 -4.23 -0.32
C VAL A 36 -4.92 -4.56 -1.53
N LYS A 37 -5.53 -5.76 -1.57
CA LYS A 37 -6.46 -6.17 -2.64
C LYS A 37 -7.62 -5.20 -2.82
N ARG A 38 -8.20 -4.72 -1.72
CA ARG A 38 -9.28 -3.73 -1.76
C ARG A 38 -8.81 -2.41 -2.35
N VAL A 39 -7.65 -1.90 -1.95
CA VAL A 39 -7.10 -0.66 -2.52
C VAL A 39 -6.86 -0.81 -4.03
N TYR A 40 -6.31 -1.95 -4.47
CA TYR A 40 -6.13 -2.24 -5.90
C TYR A 40 -7.45 -2.32 -6.69
N ALA A 41 -8.52 -2.86 -6.09
CA ALA A 41 -9.83 -2.92 -6.73
C ALA A 41 -10.44 -1.52 -6.95
N GLU A 42 -10.21 -0.59 -6.02
CA GLU A 42 -10.71 0.78 -6.07
C GLU A 42 -9.78 1.73 -6.84
N LEU A 43 -8.59 1.29 -7.28
CA LEU A 43 -7.64 2.13 -8.02
C LEU A 43 -8.23 2.82 -9.28
N PRO A 44 -9.05 2.15 -10.11
CA PRO A 44 -9.65 2.81 -11.28
C PRO A 44 -10.52 4.01 -10.90
N ASP A 45 -11.27 3.89 -9.81
CA ASP A 45 -12.13 4.96 -9.31
C ASP A 45 -11.29 6.06 -8.65
N LEU A 46 -10.27 5.68 -7.85
CA LEU A 46 -9.31 6.62 -7.26
C LEU A 46 -8.52 7.40 -8.32
N GLN A 47 -8.31 6.84 -9.51
CA GLN A 47 -7.61 7.52 -10.60
C GLN A 47 -8.40 8.71 -11.14
N ILE A 48 -9.74 8.69 -11.04
CA ILE A 48 -10.61 9.78 -11.48
C ILE A 48 -10.29 11.05 -10.69
N ASP A 49 -10.07 10.92 -9.38
CA ASP A 49 -9.75 12.03 -8.49
C ASP A 49 -8.23 12.31 -8.46
N VAL A 50 -7.40 11.27 -8.53
CA VAL A 50 -5.93 11.35 -8.44
C VAL A 50 -5.30 10.68 -9.67
N PRO A 51 -4.92 11.44 -10.71
CA PRO A 51 -4.37 10.88 -11.95
C PRO A 51 -3.13 9.97 -11.75
N ALA A 52 -2.37 10.21 -10.67
CA ALA A 52 -1.18 9.47 -10.28
C ALA A 52 -1.44 8.31 -9.30
N ALA A 53 -2.70 7.92 -9.06
CA ALA A 53 -3.08 6.90 -8.06
C ALA A 53 -2.28 5.59 -8.22
N TYR A 54 -2.11 5.11 -9.45
CA TYR A 54 -1.34 3.91 -9.76
C TYR A 54 0.14 4.06 -9.37
N THR A 55 0.78 5.16 -9.77
CA THR A 55 2.19 5.44 -9.44
C THR A 55 2.39 5.58 -7.93
N LEU A 56 1.48 6.25 -7.23
CA LEU A 56 1.54 6.39 -5.78
C LEU A 56 1.37 5.05 -5.07
N MET A 57 0.50 4.18 -5.56
CA MET A 57 0.34 2.83 -5.05
C MET A 57 1.59 1.97 -5.27
N GLU A 58 2.23 2.07 -6.44
CA GLU A 58 3.51 1.40 -6.69
C GLU A 58 4.62 1.86 -5.75
N LEU A 59 4.75 3.17 -5.55
CA LEU A 59 5.71 3.75 -4.60
C LEU A 59 5.45 3.27 -3.17
N PHE A 60 4.18 3.21 -2.77
CA PHE A 60 3.78 2.67 -1.47
C PHE A 60 4.16 1.18 -1.34
N MET A 61 3.84 0.35 -2.34
CA MET A 61 4.16 -1.08 -2.33
C MET A 61 5.68 -1.32 -2.27
N ASN A 62 6.45 -0.56 -3.04
CA ASN A 62 7.92 -0.61 -2.98
C ASN A 62 8.45 -0.24 -1.59
N GLY A 63 7.89 0.78 -0.96
CA GLY A 63 8.21 1.16 0.41
C GLY A 63 7.85 0.08 1.43
N ALA A 64 6.68 -0.54 1.29
CA ALA A 64 6.21 -1.60 2.17
C ALA A 64 7.06 -2.89 2.06
N ILE A 65 7.48 -3.26 0.84
CA ILE A 65 8.41 -4.38 0.60
C ILE A 65 9.77 -4.09 1.25
N LYS A 66 10.31 -2.88 1.09
CA LYS A 66 11.56 -2.45 1.74
C LYS A 66 11.45 -2.49 3.26
N ALA A 67 10.28 -2.13 3.80
CA ALA A 67 10.01 -2.16 5.23
C ALA A 67 9.78 -3.58 5.79
N GLY A 68 9.57 -4.57 4.92
CA GLY A 68 9.55 -6.01 5.26
C GLY A 68 8.23 -6.56 5.78
N PHE A 69 7.14 -5.78 5.78
CA PHE A 69 5.84 -6.23 6.27
C PHE A 69 4.90 -6.75 5.16
N ILE A 70 5.22 -6.49 3.89
CA ILE A 70 4.52 -7.08 2.73
C ILE A 70 5.43 -8.09 2.00
N PRO A 71 4.96 -9.32 1.73
CA PRO A 71 5.71 -10.28 0.93
C PRO A 71 5.77 -9.88 -0.55
N ARG A 72 6.95 -10.02 -1.17
CA ARG A 72 7.17 -9.75 -2.61
C ARG A 72 6.20 -10.49 -3.53
N LYS A 73 5.74 -11.68 -3.13
CA LYS A 73 4.75 -12.45 -3.89
C LYS A 73 3.46 -11.67 -4.12
N LEU A 74 3.00 -10.94 -3.09
CA LEU A 74 1.78 -10.14 -3.18
C LEU A 74 1.97 -8.93 -4.12
N ALA A 75 3.15 -8.31 -4.08
CA ALA A 75 3.46 -7.22 -5.02
C ALA A 75 3.46 -7.71 -6.47
N ASN A 76 4.02 -8.90 -6.72
CA ASN A 76 4.06 -9.49 -8.06
C ASN A 76 2.68 -9.84 -8.62
N GLU A 77 1.67 -10.10 -7.77
CA GLU A 77 0.29 -10.33 -8.21
C GLU A 77 -0.33 -9.08 -8.86
N PHE A 78 0.11 -7.88 -8.46
CA PHE A 78 -0.44 -6.62 -8.97
C PHE A 78 0.48 -5.88 -9.92
N THR A 79 1.78 -6.22 -9.98
CA THR A 79 2.69 -5.74 -11.03
C THR A 79 2.49 -6.55 -12.31
N THR A 80 1.34 -6.41 -12.96
CA THR A 80 1.17 -6.93 -14.33
C THR A 80 0.30 -5.99 -15.16
N LYS A 81 0.92 -4.94 -15.71
CA LYS A 81 0.85 -4.50 -17.12
C LYS A 81 1.56 -3.18 -17.32
#